data_AF-A0A1H7KI82-F1
#
_entry.id   AF-A0A1H7KI82-F1
#
_cell.length_a   1.000
_cell.length_b   1.000
_cell.length_c   1.000
_cell.angle_alpha   90.00
_cell.angle_beta   90.00
_cell.angle_gamma   90.00
#
_symmetry.space_group_name_H-M   'P 1'
#
loop_
_entity.id
_entity.type
_entity.pdbx_description
1 polymer ?
#
loop_
_entity_poly.entity_id
_entity_poly.type
_entity_poly.pdbx_seq_one_letter_code
_entity_poly.pdbx_strand_id
1 'polypeptide(L)'
;MKDWFAGERGAYFFLWLGIGLIALFGVLEYRFPKAEQLEAANGRVTWQQETRGALYFRLADQQQLVLYAKGDADGKQRAAIRDAAMYPITVQFLRAQKTGIGFAPGEFYTAYTVAVGGKQVASLAAVRGDYRHDNLIALVMGIAAALAGCWRLRALGAATSRRAGGGRPASRRSR
;
A
#
# COMPACT_ATOMS: atom_id res chain seq x y z
N MET A 1 -6.65 -21.48 -27.55
CA MET A 1 -6.60 -20.07 -27.08
C MET A 1 -5.27 -19.50 -27.53
N LYS A 2 -5.26 -18.62 -28.53
CA LYS A 2 -4.03 -18.07 -29.13
C LYS A 2 -3.38 -17.08 -28.16
N ASP A 3 -2.05 -17.05 -28.14
CA ASP A 3 -1.18 -16.33 -27.19
C ASP A 3 -1.40 -14.80 -27.15
N TRP A 4 -2.54 -14.35 -26.63
CA TRP A 4 -2.85 -12.93 -26.43
C TRP A 4 -1.78 -12.25 -25.56
N PHE A 5 -1.20 -13.00 -24.63
CA PHE A 5 -0.08 -12.60 -23.78
C PHE A 5 1.25 -12.41 -24.52
N ALA A 6 1.45 -13.06 -25.67
CA ALA A 6 2.68 -12.94 -26.47
C ALA A 6 2.59 -11.84 -27.54
N GLY A 7 1.38 -11.34 -27.81
CA GLY A 7 1.15 -10.27 -28.78
C GLY A 7 1.29 -8.87 -28.20
N GLU A 8 1.10 -7.89 -29.08
CA GLU A 8 1.16 -6.44 -28.77
C GLU A 8 0.18 -6.02 -27.66
N ARG A 9 -1.01 -6.61 -27.63
CA ARG A 9 -2.01 -6.38 -26.57
C ARG A 9 -1.51 -6.80 -25.19
N GLY A 10 -0.77 -7.90 -25.09
CA GLY A 10 -0.13 -8.34 -23.85
C GLY A 10 0.95 -7.37 -23.41
N ALA A 11 1.73 -6.81 -24.34
CA ALA A 11 2.75 -5.82 -24.03
C ALA A 11 2.15 -4.53 -23.46
N TYR A 12 1.07 -4.02 -24.06
CA TYR A 12 0.31 -2.89 -23.53
C TYR A 12 -0.30 -3.19 -22.15
N PHE A 13 -0.84 -4.39 -21.95
CA PHE A 13 -1.37 -4.79 -20.64
C PHE A 13 -0.32 -4.68 -19.52
N PHE A 14 0.87 -5.24 -19.72
CA PHE A 14 1.95 -5.15 -18.73
C PHE A 14 2.40 -3.71 -18.49
N LEU A 15 2.47 -2.89 -19.55
CA LEU A 15 2.83 -1.48 -19.43
C LEU A 15 1.80 -0.71 -18.57
N TRP A 16 0.51 -0.85 -18.88
CA TRP A 16 -0.56 -0.19 -18.14
C TRP A 16 -0.69 -0.69 -16.70
N LEU A 17 -0.53 -2.00 -16.49
CA LEU A 17 -0.46 -2.58 -15.15
C LEU A 17 0.70 -1.97 -14.35
N GLY A 18 1.87 -1.83 -14.97
CA GLY A 18 3.03 -1.22 -14.35
C GLY A 18 2.79 0.22 -13.93
N ILE A 19 2.27 1.04 -14.85
CA ILE A 19 1.89 2.44 -14.57
C ILE A 19 0.86 2.52 -13.44
N GLY A 20 -0.15 1.64 -13.47
CA GLY A 20 -1.20 1.59 -12.44
C GLY A 20 -0.65 1.31 -11.05
N LEU A 21 0.27 0.36 -10.92
CA LEU A 21 0.90 0.02 -9.63
C LEU A 21 1.82 1.13 -9.11
N ILE A 22 2.55 1.82 -10.00
CA ILE A 22 3.37 2.99 -9.64
C ILE A 22 2.47 4.14 -9.16
N ALA A 23 1.38 4.42 -9.88
CA ALA A 23 0.41 5.44 -9.48
C ALA A 23 -0.24 5.10 -8.13
N LEU A 24 -0.59 3.82 -7.90
CA LEU A 24 -1.12 3.35 -6.63
C LEU A 24 -0.16 3.63 -5.46
N PHE A 25 1.14 3.35 -5.62
CA PHE A 25 2.15 3.72 -4.63
C PHE A 25 2.11 5.22 -4.31
N GLY A 26 2.08 6.08 -5.35
CA GLY A 26 2.02 7.53 -5.17
C GLY A 26 0.77 7.99 -4.41
N VAL A 27 -0.40 7.41 -4.72
CA VAL A 27 -1.65 7.71 -4.01
C VAL A 27 -1.59 7.27 -2.55
N LEU A 28 -1.04 6.09 -2.26
CA LEU A 28 -0.90 5.60 -0.89
C LEU A 28 0.03 6.48 -0.05
N GLU A 29 1.13 6.94 -0.64
CA GLU A 29 2.06 7.86 0.01
C GLU A 29 1.42 9.24 0.25
N TYR A 30 0.64 9.74 -0.72
CA TYR A 30 -0.07 11.02 -0.61
C TYR A 30 -1.20 10.99 0.44
N ARG A 31 -1.89 9.85 0.59
CA ARG A 31 -3.00 9.69 1.54
C ARG A 31 -2.55 9.48 2.98
N PHE A 32 -1.25 9.33 3.25
CA PHE A 32 -0.75 9.20 4.62
C PHE A 32 -1.00 10.51 5.40
N PRO A 33 -1.55 10.44 6.63
CA PRO A 33 -1.95 11.65 7.36
C PRO A 33 -0.77 12.51 7.79
N LYS A 34 -1.03 13.82 7.86
CA LYS A 34 -0.14 14.79 8.52
C LYS A 34 -0.45 14.84 10.01
N ALA A 35 0.54 15.22 10.82
CA ALA A 35 0.37 15.33 12.29
C ALA A 35 -0.81 16.23 12.69
N GLU A 36 -1.02 17.33 11.97
CA GLU A 36 -2.12 18.29 12.20
C GLU A 36 -3.52 17.71 11.99
N GLN A 37 -3.63 16.61 11.24
CA GLN A 37 -4.91 15.94 10.98
C GLN A 37 -5.25 14.88 12.03
N LEU A 38 -4.29 14.55 12.90
CA LEU A 38 -4.46 13.52 13.91
C LEU A 38 -5.09 14.11 15.17
N GLU A 39 -6.15 13.48 15.63
CA GLU A 39 -6.73 13.72 16.94
C GLU A 39 -6.00 12.88 17.99
N ALA A 40 -6.03 13.32 19.25
CA ALA A 40 -5.47 12.58 20.37
C ALA A 40 -6.58 12.09 21.30
N ALA A 41 -6.56 10.80 21.64
CA ALA A 41 -7.39 10.22 22.69
C ALA A 41 -6.50 9.77 23.85
N ASN A 42 -6.99 9.87 25.08
CA ASN A 42 -6.27 9.43 26.26
C ASN A 42 -7.18 8.56 27.13
N GLY A 43 -6.68 7.40 27.52
CA GLY A 43 -7.41 6.54 28.42
C GLY A 43 -6.69 5.23 28.70
N ARG A 44 -7.22 4.47 29.65
CA ARG A 44 -6.78 3.09 29.87
C ARG A 44 -7.47 2.19 28.85
N VAL A 45 -6.77 1.14 28.42
CA VAL A 45 -7.33 0.11 27.55
C VAL A 45 -8.32 -0.72 28.36
N THR A 46 -9.58 -0.73 27.95
CA THR A 46 -10.67 -1.48 28.62
C THR A 46 -11.04 -2.76 27.90
N TRP A 47 -10.74 -2.83 26.60
CA TRP A 47 -10.98 -3.99 25.78
C TRP A 47 -9.95 -4.02 24.65
N GLN A 48 -9.53 -5.21 24.24
CA GLN A 48 -8.66 -5.40 23.09
C GLN A 48 -8.91 -6.76 22.42
N GLN A 49 -8.71 -6.81 21.11
CA GLN A 49 -8.79 -8.02 20.30
C GLN A 49 -7.75 -7.96 19.19
N GLU A 50 -6.85 -8.94 19.16
CA GLU A 50 -5.88 -9.08 18.08
C GLU A 50 -6.44 -9.92 16.93
N THR A 51 -6.07 -9.54 15.72
CA THR A 51 -6.31 -10.25 14.46
C THR A 51 -5.01 -10.36 13.69
N ARG A 52 -5.01 -11.13 12.58
CA ARG A 52 -3.79 -11.40 11.78
C ARG A 52 -3.07 -10.15 11.25
N GLY A 53 -3.73 -8.99 11.19
CA GLY A 53 -3.14 -7.76 10.65
C GLY A 53 -3.44 -6.49 11.45
N ALA A 54 -4.13 -6.59 12.58
CA ALA A 54 -4.53 -5.43 13.35
C ALA A 54 -4.82 -5.77 14.82
N LEU A 55 -4.60 -4.80 15.69
CA LEU A 55 -5.06 -4.79 17.07
C LEU A 55 -6.22 -3.80 17.19
N TYR A 56 -7.40 -4.33 17.51
CA TYR A 56 -8.58 -3.53 17.83
C TYR A 56 -8.62 -3.32 19.33
N PHE A 57 -8.92 -2.12 19.79
CA PHE A 57 -8.97 -1.83 21.21
C PHE A 57 -9.92 -0.66 21.52
N ARG A 58 -10.33 -0.58 22.78
CA ARG A 58 -11.20 0.48 23.29
C ARG A 58 -10.55 1.15 24.49
N LEU A 59 -10.56 2.47 24.49
CA LEU A 59 -10.13 3.28 25.62
C LEU A 59 -11.30 3.55 26.58
N ALA A 60 -10.99 3.90 27.83
CA ALA A 60 -11.99 4.19 28.87
C ALA A 60 -12.91 5.37 28.51
N ASP A 61 -12.44 6.31 27.69
CA ASP A 61 -13.19 7.43 27.11
C ASP A 61 -14.12 7.00 25.94
N GLN A 62 -14.32 5.68 25.78
CA GLN A 62 -15.13 5.03 24.76
C GLN A 62 -14.61 5.18 23.32
N GLN A 63 -13.40 5.72 23.11
CA GLN A 63 -12.80 5.71 21.76
C GLN A 63 -12.45 4.28 21.35
N GLN A 64 -12.97 3.88 20.19
CA GLN A 64 -12.70 2.58 19.57
C GLN A 64 -11.65 2.77 18.48
N LEU A 65 -10.55 2.05 18.57
CA LEU A 65 -9.33 2.30 17.81
C LEU A 65 -8.81 1.01 17.19
N VAL A 66 -8.20 1.13 16.02
CA VAL A 66 -7.52 0.03 15.32
C VAL A 66 -6.09 0.43 15.00
N LEU A 67 -5.14 -0.39 15.44
CA LEU A 67 -3.73 -0.26 15.09
C LEU A 67 -3.38 -1.35 14.08
N TYR A 68 -3.03 -0.96 12.86
CA TYR A 68 -2.64 -1.90 11.80
C TYR A 68 -1.18 -2.32 11.93
N ALA A 69 -0.92 -3.61 11.70
CA ALA A 69 0.43 -4.17 11.73
C ALA A 69 1.38 -3.53 10.70
N LYS A 70 0.81 -3.04 9.60
CA LYS A 70 1.53 -2.30 8.55
C LYS A 70 2.26 -1.05 9.05
N GLY A 71 1.76 -0.41 10.12
CA GLY A 71 2.37 0.78 10.73
C GLY A 71 3.13 0.49 12.02
N ASP A 72 3.33 -0.79 12.34
CA ASP A 72 3.98 -1.24 13.57
C ASP A 72 4.71 -2.55 13.26
N ALA A 73 5.72 -2.44 12.39
CA ALA A 73 6.44 -3.58 11.84
C ALA A 73 7.14 -4.40 12.93
N ASP A 74 7.75 -3.71 13.89
CA ASP A 74 8.42 -4.31 15.06
C ASP A 74 7.44 -4.79 16.16
N GLY A 75 6.14 -4.48 16.03
CA GLY A 75 5.13 -4.84 17.03
C GLY A 75 5.22 -4.06 18.35
N LYS A 76 6.09 -3.05 18.45
CA LYS A 76 6.34 -2.29 19.68
C LYS A 76 5.10 -1.54 20.16
N GLN A 77 4.34 -0.94 19.26
CA GLN A 77 3.11 -0.23 19.62
C GLN A 77 2.04 -1.20 20.12
N ARG A 78 1.86 -2.35 19.46
CA ARG A 78 0.94 -3.41 19.91
C ARG A 78 1.36 -3.99 21.26
N ALA A 79 2.66 -4.18 21.52
CA ALA A 79 3.16 -4.63 22.81
C ALA A 79 2.87 -3.60 23.90
N ALA A 80 3.16 -2.31 23.63
CA ALA A 80 2.89 -1.23 24.57
C ALA A 80 1.40 -1.10 24.94
N ILE A 81 0.47 -1.26 23.99
CA ILE A 81 -0.98 -1.27 24.28
C ILE A 81 -1.35 -2.43 25.20
N ARG A 82 -0.79 -3.62 24.97
CA ARG A 82 -1.07 -4.81 25.79
C ARG A 82 -0.53 -4.66 27.20
N ASP A 83 0.69 -4.16 27.34
CA ASP A 83 1.37 -4.01 28.62
C ASP A 83 0.82 -2.84 29.44
N ALA A 84 0.23 -1.83 28.77
CA ALA A 84 -0.38 -0.68 29.42
C ALA A 84 -1.76 -0.95 30.04
N ALA A 85 -2.13 -2.20 30.31
CA ALA A 85 -3.39 -2.55 31.00
C ALA A 85 -3.59 -1.75 32.31
N MET A 86 -2.49 -1.38 32.99
CA MET A 86 -2.50 -0.65 34.26
C MET A 86 -2.27 0.87 34.12
N TYR A 87 -1.98 1.43 32.94
CA TYR A 87 -1.64 2.86 32.81
C TYR A 87 -2.39 3.51 31.65
N PRO A 88 -2.74 4.80 31.74
CA PRO A 88 -3.34 5.51 30.62
C PRO A 88 -2.34 5.61 29.46
N ILE A 89 -2.82 5.38 28.25
CA ILE A 89 -2.09 5.61 27.01
C ILE A 89 -2.69 6.81 26.28
N THR A 90 -1.86 7.52 25.53
CA THR A 90 -2.31 8.52 24.57
C THR A 90 -2.16 7.94 23.18
N VAL A 91 -3.20 8.02 22.36
CA VAL A 91 -3.19 7.51 20.98
C VAL A 91 -3.50 8.65 20.03
N GLN A 92 -2.70 8.81 19.00
CA GLN A 92 -3.02 9.69 17.88
C GLN A 92 -3.70 8.89 16.77
N PHE A 93 -4.87 9.35 16.33
CA PHE A 93 -5.70 8.65 15.37
C PHE A 93 -6.30 9.63 14.36
N LEU A 94 -6.76 9.11 13.22
CA LEU A 94 -7.43 9.92 12.20
C LEU A 94 -8.92 9.61 12.18
N ARG A 95 -9.76 10.56 12.62
CA ARG A 95 -11.23 10.38 12.67
C ARG A 95 -11.88 10.12 11.31
N ALA A 96 -11.30 10.68 10.24
CA ALA A 96 -11.77 10.44 8.87
C ALA A 96 -11.56 8.99 8.40
N GLN A 97 -10.69 8.22 9.06
CA GLN A 97 -10.43 6.82 8.73
C GLN A 97 -11.06 5.90 9.77
N LYS A 98 -12.24 5.39 9.42
CA LYS A 98 -13.02 4.49 10.28
C LYS A 98 -13.30 3.17 9.59
N THR A 99 -13.36 2.12 10.39
CA THR A 99 -13.65 0.75 9.94
C THR A 99 -14.68 0.12 10.87
N GLY A 100 -15.73 -0.48 10.31
CA GLY A 100 -16.64 -1.35 11.05
C GLY A 100 -16.14 -2.80 10.98
N ILE A 101 -16.33 -3.57 12.05
CA ILE A 101 -15.91 -4.98 12.12
C ILE A 101 -17.07 -5.89 12.51
N GLY A 102 -17.06 -7.12 11.99
CA GLY A 102 -18.17 -8.07 12.21
C GLY A 102 -18.24 -8.68 13.61
N PHE A 103 -17.20 -8.52 14.44
CA PHE A 103 -17.12 -9.14 15.77
C PHE A 103 -17.26 -8.17 16.94
N ALA A 104 -17.42 -6.86 16.68
CA ALA A 104 -17.71 -5.88 17.72
C ALA A 104 -18.53 -4.70 17.16
N PRO A 105 -19.52 -4.19 17.90
CA PRO A 105 -20.32 -3.05 17.46
C PRO A 105 -19.55 -1.73 17.58
N GLY A 106 -19.70 -0.85 16.59
CA GLY A 106 -19.15 0.51 16.59
C GLY A 106 -18.23 0.82 15.41
N GLU A 107 -17.64 2.01 15.43
CA GLU A 107 -16.67 2.47 14.44
C GLU A 107 -15.28 2.50 15.06
N PHE A 108 -14.31 1.81 14.46
CA PHE A 108 -12.93 1.80 14.91
C PHE A 108 -12.10 2.77 14.06
N TYR A 109 -11.49 3.76 14.70
CA TYR A 109 -10.66 4.75 14.03
C TYR A 109 -9.20 4.29 13.93
N THR A 110 -8.56 4.56 12.80
CA THR A 110 -7.17 4.16 12.58
C THR A 110 -6.23 4.94 13.50
N ALA A 111 -5.56 4.22 14.40
CA ALA A 111 -4.49 4.70 15.24
C ALA A 111 -3.15 4.69 14.48
N TYR A 112 -2.37 5.75 14.66
CA TYR A 112 -1.07 5.93 14.01
C TYR A 112 0.08 5.93 15.01
N THR A 113 -0.06 6.60 16.15
CA THR A 113 0.98 6.62 17.18
C THR A 113 0.38 6.31 18.54
N VAL A 114 1.18 5.67 19.38
CA VAL A 114 0.87 5.36 20.78
C VAL A 114 1.94 5.98 21.67
N ALA A 115 1.53 6.58 22.78
CA ALA A 115 2.40 7.06 23.82
C ALA A 115 2.00 6.48 25.19
N VAL A 116 2.98 6.04 25.96
CA VAL A 116 2.81 5.52 27.32
C VAL A 116 3.56 6.44 28.27
N GLY A 117 2.89 6.94 29.31
CA GLY A 117 3.51 7.87 30.27
C GLY A 117 4.06 9.15 29.62
N GLY A 118 3.43 9.62 28.54
CA GLY A 118 3.84 10.81 27.79
C GLY A 118 4.99 10.59 26.78
N LYS A 119 5.56 9.39 26.71
CA LYS A 119 6.61 9.05 25.72
C LYS A 119 6.00 8.29 24.55
N GLN A 120 6.19 8.80 23.33
CA GLN A 120 5.80 8.10 22.12
C GLN A 120 6.62 6.82 21.96
N VAL A 121 5.94 5.71 21.68
CA VAL A 121 6.55 4.39 21.41
C VAL A 121 7.19 4.38 20.03
N ALA A 122 6.52 4.99 19.05
CA ALA A 122 7.04 5.22 17.71
C ALA A 122 6.62 6.61 17.23
N SER A 123 7.52 7.30 16.52
CA SER A 123 7.22 8.59 15.91
C SER A 123 6.33 8.40 14.68
N LEU A 124 5.52 9.41 14.34
CA LEU A 124 4.70 9.36 13.12
C LEU A 124 5.55 9.16 11.85
N ALA A 125 6.77 9.67 11.83
CA ALA A 125 7.70 9.48 10.72
C ALA A 125 8.17 8.02 10.60
N ALA A 126 8.43 7.33 11.72
CA ALA A 126 8.76 5.91 11.72
C ALA A 126 7.57 5.08 11.20
N VAL A 127 6.37 5.36 11.69
CA VAL A 127 5.12 4.71 11.23
C VAL A 127 4.91 4.92 9.74
N ARG A 128 5.11 6.15 9.24
CA ARG A 128 5.08 6.42 7.79
C ARG A 128 6.12 5.59 7.03
N GLY A 129 7.33 5.45 7.59
CA GLY A 129 8.39 4.60 7.06
C GLY A 129 7.94 3.15 6.89
N ASP A 130 7.29 2.57 7.92
CA ASP A 130 6.75 1.22 7.88
C ASP A 130 5.68 1.07 6.80
N TYR A 131 4.71 1.99 6.74
CA TYR A 131 3.68 2.01 5.70
C TYR A 131 4.29 2.12 4.30
N ARG A 132 5.28 2.99 4.14
CA ARG A 132 5.99 3.18 2.87
C ARG A 132 6.73 1.92 2.46
N HIS A 133 7.41 1.26 3.41
CA HIS A 133 8.16 0.04 3.15
C HIS A 133 7.26 -1.07 2.60
N ASP A 134 6.09 -1.29 3.21
CA ASP A 134 5.09 -2.24 2.69
C ASP A 134 4.57 -1.83 1.30
N ASN A 135 4.36 -0.53 1.07
CA ASN A 135 3.93 -0.01 -0.22
C ASN A 135 5.01 -0.14 -1.33
N LEU A 136 6.30 -0.27 -0.99
CA LEU A 136 7.37 -0.38 -1.99
C LEU A 136 7.21 -1.61 -2.88
N ILE A 137 6.55 -2.67 -2.41
CA ILE A 137 6.26 -3.86 -3.21
C ILE A 137 5.45 -3.47 -4.47
N ALA A 138 4.43 -2.61 -4.32
CA ALA A 138 3.65 -2.13 -5.45
C ALA A 138 4.52 -1.34 -6.44
N LEU A 139 5.44 -0.50 -5.94
CA LEU A 139 6.35 0.27 -6.78
C LEU A 139 7.30 -0.64 -7.57
N VAL A 140 7.94 -1.61 -6.90
CA VAL A 140 8.89 -2.54 -7.53
C VAL A 140 8.19 -3.39 -8.59
N MET A 141 7.04 -3.97 -8.26
CA MET A 141 6.24 -4.74 -9.21
C MET A 141 5.74 -3.89 -10.38
N GLY A 142 5.37 -2.64 -10.11
CA GLY A 142 4.97 -1.68 -11.13
C GLY A 142 6.10 -1.35 -12.11
N ILE A 143 7.30 -1.07 -11.61
CA ILE A 143 8.48 -0.82 -12.44
C ILE A 143 8.82 -2.06 -13.28
N ALA A 144 8.84 -3.25 -12.66
CA ALA A 144 9.13 -4.49 -13.38
C ALA A 144 8.13 -4.76 -14.51
N ALA A 145 6.83 -4.60 -14.26
CA ALA A 145 5.78 -4.75 -15.27
C ALA A 145 5.90 -3.71 -16.38
N ALA A 146 6.16 -2.44 -16.04
CA ALA A 146 6.35 -1.38 -17.02
C ALA A 146 7.56 -1.64 -17.93
N LEU A 147 8.69 -2.07 -17.35
CA LEU A 147 9.89 -2.44 -18.10
C LEU A 147 9.64 -3.64 -19.02
N ALA A 148 8.95 -4.67 -18.53
CA ALA A 148 8.58 -5.84 -19.33
C ALA A 148 7.67 -5.46 -20.51
N GLY A 149 6.66 -4.60 -20.28
CA GLY A 149 5.78 -4.08 -21.32
C GLY A 149 6.55 -3.26 -22.37
N CYS A 150 7.38 -2.32 -21.92
CA CYS A 150 8.24 -1.50 -22.79
C CYS A 150 9.20 -2.35 -23.63
N TRP A 151 9.87 -3.33 -23.02
CA TRP A 151 10.77 -4.22 -23.73
C TRP A 151 10.04 -5.03 -24.80
N ARG A 152 8.86 -5.56 -24.49
CA ARG A 152 8.03 -6.29 -25.46
C ARG A 152 7.54 -5.42 -26.61
N LEU A 153 7.09 -4.19 -26.34
CA LEU A 153 6.71 -3.24 -27.40
C LEU A 153 7.88 -2.93 -28.33
N ARG A 154 9.09 -2.73 -27.78
CA ARG A 154 10.30 -2.54 -28.58
C ARG A 154 10.65 -3.76 -29.42
N ALA A 155 10.59 -4.96 -28.84
CA ALA A 155 10.89 -6.20 -29.55
C ALA A 155 9.92 -6.47 -30.71
N LEU A 156 8.62 -6.24 -30.49
CA LEU A 156 7.58 -6.37 -31.52
C LEU A 156 7.71 -5.28 -32.60
N GLY A 157 7.92 -4.02 -32.22
CA GLY A 157 8.13 -2.92 -33.16
C GLY A 157 9.36 -3.12 -34.05
N ALA A 158 10.45 -3.66 -33.49
CA ALA A 158 11.67 -4.00 -34.24
C ALA A 158 11.48 -5.21 -35.17
N ALA A 159 10.59 -6.15 -34.85
CA ALA A 159 10.24 -7.26 -35.74
C ALA A 159 9.37 -6.80 -36.92
N THR A 160 8.47 -5.85 -36.70
CA THR A 160 7.61 -5.26 -37.73
C THR A 160 8.41 -4.37 -38.69
N SER A 161 9.37 -3.58 -38.19
CA SER A 161 10.22 -2.73 -39.04
C SER A 161 11.16 -3.52 -39.96
N ARG A 162 11.65 -4.69 -39.53
CA ARG A 162 12.49 -5.56 -40.39
C ARG A 162 11.74 -6.21 -41.54
N ARG A 163 10.41 -6.42 -41.43
CA ARG A 163 9.60 -6.98 -42.55
C ARG A 163 9.27 -5.97 -43.63
N ALA A 164 9.27 -4.67 -43.34
CA ALA A 164 8.96 -3.62 -44.30
C ALA A 164 10.12 -3.25 -45.25
N GLY A 165 11.35 -3.75 -45.03
CA GLY A 165 12.54 -3.39 -45.81
C GLY A 165 12.94 -4.37 -46.93
N GLY A 166 12.19 -5.45 -47.17
CA GLY A 166 12.64 -6.58 -47.99
C GLY A 166 11.66 -6.99 -49.09
N GLY A 167 11.34 -6.08 -50.01
CA GLY A 167 10.47 -6.38 -51.15
C GLY A 167 10.95 -5.70 -52.43
N ARG A 168 12.08 -6.14 -52.98
CA ARG A 168 12.40 -5.89 -54.40
C ARG A 168 11.35 -6.63 -55.23
N PRO A 169 10.48 -5.97 -56.02
CA PRO A 169 9.62 -6.70 -56.94
C PRO A 169 10.50 -7.37 -57.99
N ALA A 170 10.40 -8.69 -58.10
CA ALA A 170 10.99 -9.45 -59.18
C ALA A 170 10.08 -9.35 -60.43
N SER A 171 10.72 -9.40 -61.60
CA SER A 171 10.18 -9.42 -62.98
C SER A 171 9.90 -8.03 -63.58
N ARG A 172 10.19 -7.76 -64.86
CA ARG A 172 10.11 -8.64 -66.04
C ARG A 172 11.00 -8.08 -67.18
N ARG A 173 11.90 -8.88 -67.74
CA ARG A 173 12.66 -8.53 -68.95
C ARG A 173 11.90 -9.10 -70.16
N SER A 174 11.32 -8.23 -70.99
CA SER A 174 10.70 -8.60 -72.25
C SER A 174 11.77 -9.02 -73.26
N ARG A 175 11.53 -10.16 -73.93
CA ARG A 175 12.16 -10.49 -75.22
C ARG A 175 11.32 -9.91 -76.33
#